data_AF-A0A849W9H9-F1
#
_entry.id   AF-A0A849W9H9-F1
#
_cell.length_a   1.000
_cell.length_b   1.000
_cell.length_c   1.000
_cell.angle_alpha   90.00
_cell.angle_beta   90.00
_cell.angle_gamma   90.00
#
_symmetry.space_group_name_H-M   'P 1'
#
loop_
_entity.id
_entity.type
_entity.pdbx_description
1 polymer ?
#
loop_
_entity_poly.entity_id
_entity_poly.type
_entity_poly.pdbx_seq_one_letter_code
_entity_poly.pdbx_strand_id
1 'polypeptide(L)'
;MTKVFFGCSMMGGFPNVNQNSLRKVMDSVEELGYSLVSRHQTNPFFQKDEVGMTFQQIHDRDYEWLLEGEICIFEISNPSLGVGAELSTAISLGKPVLCLFQRQVSTSVSAFILGKEGSKYVPGIFQCKTYASIEEAKEIIKNFVESQFS
;
A
#
# COMPACT_ATOMS: atom_id res chain seq x y z
N MET A 1 0.43 -19.19 -0.83
CA MET A 1 0.78 -18.07 0.06
C MET A 1 0.26 -16.82 -0.61
N THR A 2 -0.60 -16.06 0.04
CA THR A 2 -1.24 -14.88 -0.56
C THR A 2 -0.18 -13.84 -0.93
N LYS A 3 -0.21 -13.37 -2.18
CA LYS A 3 0.69 -12.31 -2.66
C LYS A 3 0.08 -10.94 -2.40
N VAL A 4 0.82 -10.08 -1.73
CA VAL A 4 0.41 -8.73 -1.34
C VAL A 4 1.31 -7.73 -2.03
N PHE A 5 0.71 -6.84 -2.82
CA PHE A 5 1.35 -5.61 -3.26
C PHE A 5 1.18 -4.56 -2.17
N PHE A 6 2.27 -3.94 -1.73
CA PHE A 6 2.23 -2.85 -0.76
C PHE A 6 2.78 -1.56 -1.36
N GLY A 7 1.97 -0.50 -1.39
CA GLY A 7 2.40 0.83 -1.83
C GLY A 7 2.49 1.82 -0.67
N CYS A 8 3.52 2.66 -0.65
CA CYS A 8 3.65 3.77 0.31
C CYS A 8 4.43 4.95 -0.29
N SER A 9 4.42 6.10 0.38
CA SER A 9 5.19 7.25 -0.05
C SER A 9 6.69 6.93 -0.15
N MET A 10 7.31 7.29 -1.29
CA MET A 10 8.74 7.13 -1.54
C MET A 10 9.38 8.48 -1.87
N MET A 11 9.51 8.82 -3.15
CA MET A 11 10.14 10.07 -3.61
C MET A 11 9.45 11.34 -3.12
N GLY A 12 8.15 11.28 -2.83
CA GLY A 12 7.39 12.40 -2.25
C GLY A 12 7.78 12.73 -0.80
N GLY A 13 8.62 11.91 -0.17
CA GLY A 13 9.09 12.10 1.20
C GLY A 13 8.13 11.54 2.25
N PHE A 14 8.44 11.88 3.51
CA PHE A 14 7.86 11.27 4.70
C PHE A 14 7.35 12.31 5.72
N PRO A 15 6.49 13.26 5.33
CA PRO A 15 6.12 14.40 6.19
C PRO A 15 5.34 14.02 7.45
N ASN A 16 4.55 12.93 7.39
CA ASN A 16 3.63 12.52 8.46
C ASN A 16 4.09 11.23 9.15
N VAL A 17 4.61 10.28 8.37
CA VAL A 17 5.08 8.98 8.86
C VAL A 17 6.45 8.69 8.28
N ASN A 18 7.44 8.46 9.14
CA ASN A 18 8.81 8.20 8.73
C ASN A 18 8.97 6.82 8.03
N GLN A 19 10.02 6.69 7.24
CA GLN A 19 10.31 5.47 6.47
C GLN A 19 10.45 4.21 7.33
N ASN A 20 10.97 4.32 8.56
CA ASN A 20 11.13 3.16 9.46
C ASN A 20 9.77 2.62 9.92
N SER A 21 8.81 3.51 10.24
CA SER A 21 7.45 3.12 10.58
C SER A 21 6.74 2.44 9.41
N LEU A 22 6.91 2.94 8.17
CA LEU A 22 6.36 2.30 6.97
C LEU A 22 6.91 0.88 6.78
N ARG A 23 8.24 0.71 6.90
CA ARG A 23 8.88 -0.62 6.82
C ARG A 23 8.31 -1.61 7.82
N LYS A 24 8.06 -1.20 9.07
CA LYS A 24 7.46 -2.08 10.09
C LYS A 24 6.05 -2.54 9.74
N VAL A 25 5.25 -1.71 9.08
CA VAL A 25 3.93 -2.12 8.57
C VAL A 25 4.09 -3.15 7.45
N MET A 26 5.10 -3.00 6.59
CA MET A 26 5.40 -3.98 5.53
C MET A 26 5.94 -5.30 6.09
N ASP A 27 6.85 -5.25 7.07
CA ASP A 27 7.36 -6.44 7.74
C ASP A 27 6.21 -7.25 8.38
N SER A 28 5.18 -6.58 8.88
CA SER A 28 3.98 -7.22 9.40
C SER A 28 3.28 -8.12 8.37
N VAL A 29 3.34 -7.79 7.07
CA VAL A 29 2.77 -8.61 5.99
C VAL A 29 3.47 -9.97 5.92
N GLU A 30 4.80 -9.99 5.98
CA GLU A 30 5.58 -11.22 5.94
C GLU A 30 5.53 -12.00 7.24
N GLU A 31 5.50 -11.31 8.39
CA GLU A 31 5.33 -11.93 9.70
C GLU A 31 3.97 -12.65 9.84
N LEU A 32 2.96 -12.24 9.07
CA LEU A 32 1.66 -12.93 8.97
C LEU A 32 1.71 -14.13 8.01
N GLY A 33 2.84 -14.36 7.34
CA GLY A 33 3.02 -15.45 6.39
C GLY A 33 2.52 -15.15 4.98
N TYR A 34 2.35 -13.87 4.62
CA TYR A 34 2.02 -13.45 3.25
C TYR A 34 3.29 -13.09 2.45
N SER A 35 3.21 -13.17 1.12
CA SER A 35 4.34 -12.83 0.24
C SER A 35 4.25 -11.37 -0.19
N LEU A 36 5.25 -10.56 0.18
CA LEU A 36 5.32 -9.16 -0.18
C LEU A 36 6.05 -8.97 -1.52
N VAL A 37 5.31 -8.74 -2.61
CA VAL A 37 5.91 -8.67 -3.97
C VAL A 37 6.65 -7.36 -4.24
N SER A 38 6.31 -6.28 -3.53
CA SER A 38 6.92 -4.95 -3.68
C SER A 38 8.04 -4.65 -2.68
N ARG A 39 8.62 -5.66 -1.99
CA ARG A 39 9.61 -5.43 -0.90
C ARG A 39 10.77 -4.53 -1.33
N HIS A 40 11.21 -4.66 -2.58
CA HIS A 40 12.28 -3.84 -3.15
C HIS A 40 12.05 -2.33 -3.06
N GLN A 41 10.80 -1.85 -3.14
CA GLN A 41 10.49 -0.42 -3.09
C GLN A 41 10.99 0.23 -1.79
N THR A 42 11.06 -0.51 -0.68
CA THR A 42 11.48 0.06 0.62
C THR A 42 12.88 -0.29 1.06
N ASN A 43 13.68 -0.92 0.18
CA ASN A 43 15.11 -1.10 0.44
C ASN A 43 15.73 0.27 0.78
N PRO A 44 16.45 0.45 1.91
CA PRO A 44 17.15 1.70 2.21
C PRO A 44 18.11 2.15 1.10
N PHE A 45 18.47 1.23 0.20
CA PHE A 45 19.28 1.48 -0.97
C PHE A 45 18.49 1.40 -2.28
N PHE A 46 17.15 1.50 -2.30
CA PHE A 46 16.34 1.40 -3.52
C PHE A 46 16.84 2.34 -4.64
N GLN A 47 17.30 3.54 -4.26
CA GLN A 47 17.88 4.50 -5.20
C GLN A 47 19.13 3.97 -5.91
N LYS A 48 19.91 3.09 -5.26
CA LYS A 48 21.07 2.41 -5.86
C LYS A 48 20.62 1.34 -6.85
N ASP A 49 19.54 0.62 -6.52
CA ASP A 49 18.97 -0.44 -7.36
C ASP A 49 18.33 0.14 -8.63
N GLU A 50 17.94 1.41 -8.59
CA GLU A 50 17.36 2.15 -9.73
C GLU A 50 18.41 2.92 -10.56
N VAL A 51 19.69 2.91 -10.16
CA VAL A 51 20.75 3.59 -10.92
C VAL A 51 20.88 2.95 -12.30
N GLY A 52 20.69 3.76 -13.34
CA GLY A 52 20.79 3.33 -14.73
C GLY A 52 19.49 2.74 -15.31
N MET A 53 18.42 2.66 -14.51
CA MET A 53 17.09 2.35 -15.04
C MET A 53 16.44 3.60 -15.65
N THR A 54 15.72 3.40 -16.76
CA THR A 54 14.84 4.42 -17.33
C THR A 54 13.53 4.51 -16.54
N PHE A 55 12.82 5.64 -16.66
CA PHE A 55 11.50 5.79 -16.04
C PHE A 55 10.50 4.70 -16.48
N GLN A 56 10.57 4.27 -17.74
CA GLN A 56 9.75 3.17 -18.26
C GLN A 56 10.07 1.85 -17.57
N GLN A 57 11.35 1.52 -17.39
CA GLN A 57 11.74 0.28 -16.71
C GLN A 57 11.32 0.26 -15.24
N ILE A 58 11.40 1.40 -14.55
CA ILE A 58 10.92 1.51 -13.16
C ILE A 58 9.40 1.34 -13.12
N HIS A 59 8.67 2.03 -14.01
CA HIS A 59 7.23 1.91 -14.13
C HIS A 59 6.80 0.46 -14.40
N ASP A 60 7.37 -0.18 -15.42
CA ASP A 60 6.94 -1.52 -15.86
C ASP A 60 7.21 -2.57 -14.80
N ARG A 61 8.37 -2.50 -14.12
CA ARG A 61 8.69 -3.35 -12.96
C ARG A 61 7.67 -3.20 -11.84
N ASP A 62 7.38 -1.97 -11.43
CA ASP A 62 6.46 -1.69 -10.33
C ASP A 62 5.03 -2.11 -10.69
N TYR A 63 4.65 -1.93 -11.96
CA TYR A 63 3.37 -2.37 -12.51
C TYR A 63 3.26 -3.90 -12.55
N GLU A 64 4.33 -4.62 -12.89
CA GLU A 64 4.40 -6.08 -12.84
C GLU A 64 4.16 -6.60 -11.42
N TRP A 65 4.76 -5.98 -10.39
CA TRP A 65 4.48 -6.32 -8.99
C TRP A 65 3.03 -6.06 -8.61
N LEU A 66 2.45 -4.96 -9.07
CA LEU A 66 1.03 -4.65 -8.85
C LEU A 66 0.13 -5.71 -9.48
N LEU A 67 0.45 -6.15 -10.71
CA LEU A 67 -0.26 -7.24 -11.39
C LEU A 67 -0.14 -8.57 -10.63
N GLU A 68 1.03 -8.88 -10.10
CA GLU A 68 1.31 -10.12 -9.37
C GLU A 68 0.60 -10.20 -8.01
N GLY A 69 0.39 -9.07 -7.33
CA GLY A 69 -0.30 -9.02 -6.04
C GLY A 69 -1.77 -9.41 -6.14
N GLU A 70 -2.20 -10.41 -5.39
CA GLU A 70 -3.62 -10.82 -5.28
C GLU A 70 -4.43 -9.79 -4.49
N ILE A 71 -3.78 -9.15 -3.52
CA ILE A 71 -4.33 -8.11 -2.65
C ILE A 71 -3.41 -6.90 -2.68
N CYS A 72 -3.98 -5.68 -2.67
CA CYS A 72 -3.21 -4.44 -2.60
C CYS A 72 -3.44 -3.74 -1.26
N ILE A 73 -2.35 -3.39 -0.58
CA ILE A 73 -2.37 -2.63 0.67
C ILE A 73 -1.61 -1.32 0.44
N PHE A 74 -2.17 -0.20 0.88
CA PHE A 74 -1.54 1.11 0.72
C PHE A 74 -1.43 1.82 2.06
N GLU A 75 -0.24 2.28 2.42
CA GLU A 75 -0.08 3.22 3.53
C GLU A 75 -0.15 4.65 2.98
N ILE A 76 -1.20 5.37 3.37
CA ILE A 76 -1.58 6.66 2.78
C ILE A 76 -1.47 7.83 3.77
N SER A 77 -0.74 7.66 4.88
CA SER A 77 -0.51 8.75 5.83
C SER A 77 0.24 9.91 5.20
N ASN A 78 1.18 9.62 4.30
CA ASN A 78 1.91 10.61 3.52
C ASN A 78 1.24 10.79 2.14
N PRO A 79 0.90 12.02 1.73
CA PRO A 79 0.42 12.26 0.37
C PRO A 79 1.46 11.84 -0.69
N SER A 80 1.04 11.04 -1.67
CA SER A 80 1.91 10.53 -2.72
C SER A 80 1.15 10.36 -4.03
N LEU A 81 1.60 11.05 -5.09
CA LEU A 81 0.99 10.95 -6.43
C LEU A 81 1.13 9.54 -7.01
N GLY A 82 2.30 8.91 -6.84
CA GLY A 82 2.56 7.55 -7.30
C GLY A 82 1.63 6.54 -6.64
N VAL A 83 1.51 6.59 -5.31
CA VAL A 83 0.58 5.74 -4.55
C VAL A 83 -0.86 5.98 -4.97
N GLY A 84 -1.26 7.22 -5.21
CA GLY A 84 -2.60 7.54 -5.71
C GLY A 84 -2.88 6.91 -7.09
N ALA A 85 -1.89 6.90 -7.97
CA ALA A 85 -1.99 6.25 -9.29
C ALA A 85 -2.07 4.71 -9.16
N GLU A 86 -1.17 4.11 -8.38
CA GLU A 86 -1.16 2.67 -8.10
C GLU A 86 -2.48 2.19 -7.48
N LEU A 87 -3.01 2.92 -6.50
CA LEU A 87 -4.30 2.65 -5.86
C LEU A 87 -5.44 2.69 -6.88
N SER A 88 -5.47 3.68 -7.76
CA SER A 88 -6.49 3.77 -8.81
C SER A 88 -6.39 2.62 -9.80
N THR A 89 -5.18 2.22 -10.17
CA THR A 89 -4.92 1.06 -11.02
C THR A 89 -5.40 -0.24 -10.36
N ALA A 90 -5.07 -0.45 -9.08
CA ALA A 90 -5.49 -1.64 -8.34
C ALA A 90 -7.03 -1.79 -8.29
N ILE A 91 -7.75 -0.69 -8.02
CA ILE A 91 -9.22 -0.66 -8.08
C ILE A 91 -9.71 -0.99 -9.49
N SER A 92 -9.11 -0.40 -10.52
CA SER A 92 -9.52 -0.61 -11.92
C SER A 92 -9.30 -2.05 -12.39
N LEU A 93 -8.31 -2.74 -11.81
CA LEU A 93 -8.06 -4.17 -12.02
C LEU A 93 -8.96 -5.08 -11.17
N GLY A 94 -9.86 -4.52 -10.35
CA GLY A 94 -10.77 -5.27 -9.49
C GLY A 94 -10.09 -5.98 -8.32
N LYS A 95 -8.86 -5.59 -7.97
CA LYS A 95 -8.13 -6.18 -6.84
C LYS A 95 -8.73 -5.68 -5.52
N PRO A 96 -8.80 -6.51 -4.46
CA PRO A 96 -9.13 -6.04 -3.12
C PRO A 96 -8.09 -5.03 -2.63
N VAL A 97 -8.56 -3.87 -2.15
CA VAL A 97 -7.71 -2.76 -1.70
C VAL A 97 -7.97 -2.43 -0.23
N LEU A 98 -6.90 -2.40 0.56
CA LEU A 98 -6.88 -1.86 1.92
C LEU A 98 -6.00 -0.63 1.98
N CYS A 99 -6.54 0.49 2.43
CA CYS A 99 -5.79 1.68 2.77
C CYS A 99 -5.60 1.78 4.29
N LEU A 100 -4.37 1.97 4.73
CA LEU A 100 -3.97 2.20 6.11
C LEU A 100 -3.45 3.64 6.27
N PHE A 101 -3.78 4.26 7.39
CA PHE A 101 -3.21 5.56 7.75
C PHE A 101 -3.20 5.76 9.27
N GLN A 102 -2.22 6.51 9.75
CA GLN A 102 -2.09 6.77 11.18
C GLN A 102 -3.19 7.71 11.66
N ARG A 103 -3.82 7.34 12.78
CA ARG A 103 -5.00 8.02 13.33
C ARG A 103 -4.76 9.52 13.55
N GLN A 104 -3.57 9.90 14.00
CA GLN A 104 -3.21 11.29 14.28
C GLN A 104 -3.07 12.17 13.03
N VAL A 105 -2.92 11.58 11.83
CA VAL A 105 -2.84 12.33 10.56
C VAL A 105 -4.07 12.14 9.68
N SER A 106 -5.16 11.61 10.25
CA SER A 106 -6.44 11.39 9.56
C SER A 106 -6.98 12.64 8.84
N THR A 107 -6.76 13.83 9.40
CA THR A 107 -7.16 15.11 8.80
C THR A 107 -6.35 15.51 7.57
N SER A 108 -5.20 14.87 7.34
CA SER A 108 -4.31 15.14 6.20
C SER A 108 -4.54 14.17 5.04
N VAL A 109 -5.36 13.13 5.22
CA VAL A 109 -5.67 12.15 4.18
C VAL A 109 -6.78 12.70 3.27
N SER A 110 -6.63 12.47 1.97
CA SER A 110 -7.56 12.98 0.96
C SER A 110 -8.98 12.45 1.18
N ALA A 111 -9.95 13.36 1.35
CA ALA A 111 -11.37 13.03 1.42
C ALA A 111 -11.86 12.29 0.15
N PHE A 112 -11.23 12.52 -1.00
CA PHE A 112 -11.53 11.80 -2.24
C PHE A 112 -11.12 10.33 -2.16
N ILE A 113 -10.01 10.01 -1.49
CA ILE A 113 -9.58 8.61 -1.27
C ILE A 113 -10.46 7.97 -0.20
N LEU A 114 -10.71 8.65 0.91
CA LEU A 114 -11.57 8.10 1.98
C LEU A 114 -13.00 7.85 1.50
N GLY A 115 -13.56 8.75 0.68
CA GLY A 115 -14.89 8.62 0.10
C GLY A 115 -15.05 7.52 -0.95
N LYS A 116 -13.99 6.77 -1.28
CA LYS A 116 -14.07 5.56 -2.12
C LYS A 116 -14.72 4.39 -1.37
N GLU A 117 -14.55 4.30 -0.05
CA GLU A 117 -15.17 3.24 0.75
C GLU A 117 -16.70 3.39 0.73
N GLY A 118 -17.39 2.34 0.26
CA GLY A 118 -18.85 2.33 0.09
C GLY A 118 -19.38 3.12 -1.11
N SER A 119 -18.51 3.67 -1.96
CA SER A 119 -18.93 4.40 -3.16
C SER A 119 -19.44 3.46 -4.24
N LYS A 120 -20.60 3.77 -4.82
CA LYS A 120 -21.17 3.05 -5.98
C LYS A 120 -20.30 3.10 -7.25
N TYR A 121 -19.30 3.97 -7.29
CA TYR A 121 -18.38 4.11 -8.43
C TYR A 121 -17.06 3.36 -8.23
N VAL A 122 -16.89 2.68 -7.09
CA VAL A 122 -15.70 1.90 -6.78
C VAL A 122 -16.10 0.43 -6.87
N PRO A 123 -15.65 -0.29 -7.92
CA PRO A 123 -15.92 -1.72 -8.02
C PRO A 123 -15.08 -2.50 -6.99
N GLY A 124 -15.60 -3.66 -6.58
CA GLY A 124 -14.86 -4.59 -5.72
C GLY A 124 -14.75 -4.13 -4.26
N ILE A 125 -13.73 -4.66 -3.58
CA ILE A 125 -13.51 -4.46 -2.14
C ILE A 125 -12.51 -3.33 -1.95
N PHE A 126 -12.95 -2.25 -1.29
CA PHE A 126 -12.09 -1.11 -0.94
C PHE A 126 -12.40 -0.68 0.50
N GLN A 127 -11.38 -0.69 1.36
CA GLN A 127 -11.52 -0.31 2.77
C GLN A 127 -10.45 0.71 3.19
N CYS A 128 -10.83 1.69 4.02
CA CYS A 128 -9.91 2.62 4.65
C CYS A 128 -9.93 2.37 6.16
N LYS A 129 -8.76 2.12 6.77
CA LYS A 129 -8.64 1.85 8.20
C LYS A 129 -7.56 2.73 8.83
N THR A 130 -7.87 3.24 10.02
CA THR A 130 -6.88 3.94 10.85
C THR A 130 -6.16 2.96 11.74
N TYR A 131 -4.91 3.25 12.06
CA TYR A 131 -4.14 2.54 13.09
C TYR A 131 -3.37 3.53 13.97
N ALA A 132 -3.03 3.11 15.19
CA ALA A 132 -2.19 3.86 16.14
C ALA A 132 -0.92 3.10 16.55
N SER A 133 -0.80 1.81 16.25
CA SER A 133 0.42 1.02 16.44
C SER A 133 0.65 0.04 15.30
N ILE A 134 1.88 -0.50 15.20
CA ILE A 134 2.23 -1.51 14.20
C ILE A 134 1.43 -2.79 14.44
N GLU A 135 1.21 -3.15 15.70
CA GLU A 135 0.41 -4.31 16.09
C GLU A 135 -1.05 -4.15 15.63
N GLU A 136 -1.65 -2.97 15.80
CA GLU A 136 -2.99 -2.69 15.30
C GLU A 136 -3.03 -2.76 13.76
N ALA A 137 -2.03 -2.19 13.07
CA ALA A 137 -1.92 -2.30 11.62
C ALA A 137 -1.83 -3.77 11.17
N LYS A 138 -1.04 -4.59 11.87
CA LYS A 138 -0.88 -6.02 11.61
C LYS A 138 -2.20 -6.79 11.78
N GLU A 139 -2.95 -6.51 12.84
CA GLU A 139 -4.27 -7.12 13.04
C GLU A 139 -5.27 -6.73 11.94
N ILE A 140 -5.28 -5.46 11.53
CA ILE A 140 -6.11 -4.98 10.42
C ILE A 140 -5.75 -5.69 9.12
N ILE A 141 -4.45 -5.80 8.80
CA ILE A 141 -3.96 -6.49 7.60
C ILE A 141 -4.42 -7.95 7.61
N LYS A 142 -4.20 -8.66 8.73
CA LYS A 142 -4.61 -10.05 8.89
C LYS A 142 -6.11 -10.24 8.61
N ASN A 143 -6.95 -9.48 9.31
CA ASN A 143 -8.40 -9.59 9.19
C ASN A 143 -8.88 -9.28 7.77
N PHE A 144 -8.28 -8.28 7.12
CA PHE A 144 -8.63 -7.93 5.74
C PHE A 144 -8.29 -9.07 4.78
N VAL A 145 -7.06 -9.61 4.85
CA VAL A 145 -6.60 -10.70 3.99
C VAL A 145 -7.43 -11.97 4.20
N GLU A 146 -7.68 -12.38 5.45
CA GLU A 146 -8.49 -13.57 5.76
C GLU A 146 -9.94 -13.44 5.25
N SER A 147 -10.52 -12.23 5.30
CA SER A 147 -11.88 -12.00 4.80
C SER A 147 -12.03 -12.14 3.28
N GLN A 148 -10.93 -12.20 2.51
CA GLN A 148 -10.99 -12.41 1.05
C GLN A 148 -11.17 -13.89 0.66
N PHE A 149 -10.94 -14.81 1.59
CA PHE A 149 -11.00 -16.26 1.35
C PHE A 149 -12.14 -16.92 2.13
N SER A 150 -13.03 -16.13 2.73
CA SER A 150 -14.17 -16.55 3.53
C SER A 150 -15.46 -16.48 2.71
#